data_AF-A0A8H9FYA3-F1
#
_entry.id   AF-A0A8H9FYA3-F1
#
_cell.length_a   1.000
_cell.length_b   1.000
_cell.length_c   1.000
_cell.angle_alpha   90.00
_cell.angle_beta   90.00
_cell.angle_gamma   90.00
#
_symmetry.space_group_name_H-M   'P 1'
#
loop_
_entity.id
_entity.type
_entity.pdbx_description
1 polymer ?
#
loop_
_entity_poly.entity_id
_entity_poly.type
_entity_poly.pdbx_seq_one_letter_code
_entity_poly.pdbx_strand_id
1 'polypeptide(L)'
;MECLVKDVVTLGNSAGSGNLIIAEVKRLHINEDIINENGKIEPQRLDLVARLGGDWYCRIVPENLFKIDKPKNSTGLGIGFDAIPTEIKNSSILTGNNLGLLALVNNLPSDKELKEFSQTDEMRELLDNSIDIHTRTLIKHTKAKSLLETGNVEDAWKVLLV
;
A
#
# COMPACT_ATOMS: atom_id res chain seq x y z
N MET A 1 -3.70 -26.94 -11.04
CA MET A 1 -4.73 -27.33 -10.04
C MET A 1 -5.61 -28.38 -10.67
N GLU A 2 -5.97 -29.43 -9.94
CA GLU A 2 -7.01 -30.38 -10.36
C GLU A 2 -8.31 -29.98 -9.68
N CYS A 3 -9.38 -29.80 -10.47
CA CYS A 3 -10.66 -29.32 -9.97
C CYS A 3 -11.82 -30.19 -10.48
N LEU A 4 -12.86 -30.34 -9.65
CA LEU A 4 -14.13 -30.94 -10.02
C LEU A 4 -15.14 -29.82 -10.28
N VAL A 5 -15.71 -29.75 -11.50
CA VAL A 5 -16.76 -28.76 -11.80
C VAL A 5 -18.00 -29.05 -10.95
N LYS A 6 -18.48 -28.05 -10.24
CA LYS A 6 -19.67 -28.12 -9.37
C LYS A 6 -20.89 -27.52 -10.04
N ASP A 7 -20.70 -26.42 -10.76
CA ASP A 7 -21.78 -25.71 -11.43
C ASP A 7 -21.25 -24.90 -12.63
N VAL A 8 -22.15 -24.62 -13.56
CA VAL A 8 -21.92 -23.78 -14.74
C VAL A 8 -23.06 -22.78 -14.86
N VAL A 9 -22.76 -21.52 -14.56
CA VAL A 9 -23.74 -20.44 -14.60
C VAL A 9 -23.58 -19.64 -15.89
N THR A 10 -24.58 -19.70 -16.77
CA THR A 10 -24.63 -18.90 -17.99
C THR A 10 -24.88 -17.43 -17.64
N LEU A 11 -24.01 -16.52 -18.10
CA LEU A 11 -24.13 -15.08 -17.77
C LEU A 11 -25.00 -14.29 -18.76
N GLY A 12 -25.43 -14.90 -19.87
CA GLY A 12 -26.28 -14.27 -20.87
C GLY A 12 -26.67 -15.20 -22.01
N ASN A 13 -27.71 -14.83 -22.77
CA ASN A 13 -28.31 -15.67 -23.82
C ASN A 13 -27.92 -15.24 -25.25
N SER A 14 -27.10 -14.21 -25.40
CA SER A 14 -26.63 -13.71 -26.71
C SER A 14 -25.25 -14.27 -27.06
N ALA A 15 -24.93 -14.22 -28.36
CA ALA A 15 -23.60 -14.57 -28.84
C ALA A 15 -22.52 -13.71 -28.14
N GLY A 16 -21.45 -14.35 -27.68
CA GLY A 16 -20.38 -13.69 -26.92
C GLY A 16 -20.60 -13.64 -25.42
N SER A 17 -21.74 -14.13 -24.90
CA SER A 17 -21.95 -14.27 -23.46
C SER A 17 -21.01 -15.33 -22.87
N GLY A 18 -20.39 -15.00 -21.74
CA GLY A 18 -19.50 -15.91 -21.01
C GLY A 18 -20.25 -16.89 -20.09
N ASN A 19 -19.52 -17.89 -19.61
CA ASN A 19 -19.99 -18.80 -18.56
C ASN A 19 -19.11 -18.65 -17.32
N LEU A 20 -19.73 -18.58 -16.14
CA LEU A 20 -19.03 -18.67 -14.87
C LEU A 20 -18.94 -20.14 -14.46
N ILE A 21 -17.72 -20.66 -14.42
CA ILE A 21 -17.44 -22.03 -14.00
C ILE A 21 -17.09 -22.04 -12.51
N ILE A 22 -17.87 -22.76 -11.72
CA ILE A 22 -17.61 -22.94 -10.30
C ILE A 22 -17.06 -24.35 -10.11
N ALA A 23 -15.83 -24.46 -9.62
CA ALA A 23 -15.16 -25.75 -9.45
C ALA A 23 -14.54 -25.89 -8.05
N GLU A 24 -14.63 -27.10 -7.50
CA GLU A 24 -14.02 -27.48 -6.22
C GLU A 24 -12.59 -27.97 -6.47
N VAL A 25 -11.61 -27.34 -5.82
CA VAL A 25 -10.19 -27.75 -5.91
C VAL A 25 -10.01 -29.08 -5.20
N LYS A 26 -9.59 -30.12 -5.93
CA LYS A 26 -9.29 -31.46 -5.40
C LYS A 26 -7.80 -31.65 -5.11
N ARG A 27 -6.94 -31.01 -5.90
CA ARG A 27 -5.48 -31.10 -5.71
C ARG A 27 -4.77 -29.85 -6.20
N LEU A 28 -3.76 -29.43 -5.42
CA LEU A 28 -2.78 -28.43 -5.82
C LEU A 28 -1.47 -29.13 -6.18
N HIS A 29 -0.87 -28.69 -7.28
CA HIS A 29 0.49 -29.06 -7.67
C HIS A 29 1.31 -27.80 -7.55
N ILE A 30 2.32 -27.83 -6.70
CA ILE A 30 3.15 -26.66 -6.35
C ILE A 30 4.59 -27.09 -6.49
N ASN A 31 5.40 -26.31 -7.21
CA ASN A 31 6.85 -26.49 -7.19
C ASN A 31 7.37 -26.07 -5.80
N GLU A 32 8.03 -26.95 -5.09
CA GLU A 32 8.57 -26.68 -3.75
C GLU A 32 9.54 -25.49 -3.74
N ASP A 33 10.21 -25.22 -4.85
CA ASP A 33 11.13 -24.08 -4.99
C ASP A 33 10.45 -22.72 -4.79
N ILE A 34 9.12 -22.63 -4.91
CA ILE A 34 8.40 -21.35 -4.70
C ILE A 34 7.89 -21.19 -3.27
N ILE A 35 8.11 -22.18 -2.41
CA ILE A 35 7.70 -22.15 -1.01
C ILE A 35 8.88 -21.64 -0.17
N ASN A 36 8.61 -20.71 0.74
CA ASN A 36 9.60 -20.21 1.68
C ASN A 36 9.68 -21.08 2.95
N GLU A 37 10.64 -20.77 3.82
CA GLU A 37 10.91 -21.51 5.06
C GLU A 37 9.69 -21.59 6.02
N ASN A 38 8.74 -20.66 5.89
CA ASN A 38 7.50 -20.63 6.68
C ASN A 38 6.35 -21.44 6.05
N GLY A 39 6.62 -22.23 5.01
CA GLY A 39 5.61 -23.00 4.29
C GLY A 39 4.62 -22.13 3.50
N LYS A 40 4.99 -20.88 3.18
CA LYS A 40 4.17 -19.96 2.39
C LYS A 40 4.73 -19.82 0.98
N ILE A 41 3.84 -19.67 0.01
CA ILE A 41 4.23 -19.35 -1.36
C ILE A 41 4.87 -17.95 -1.38
N GLU A 42 6.05 -17.85 -1.97
CA GLU A 42 6.76 -16.60 -2.17
C GLU A 42 6.43 -16.00 -3.55
N PRO A 43 5.69 -14.87 -3.61
CA PRO A 43 5.23 -14.30 -4.88
C PRO A 43 6.33 -13.98 -5.88
N GLN A 44 7.54 -13.64 -5.39
CA GLN A 44 8.69 -13.30 -6.22
C GLN A 44 9.21 -14.48 -7.04
N ARG A 45 8.94 -15.71 -6.59
CA ARG A 45 9.40 -16.95 -7.24
C ARG A 45 8.38 -17.53 -8.22
N LEU A 46 7.17 -16.96 -8.30
CA LEU A 46 6.03 -17.51 -9.04
C LEU A 46 6.01 -17.20 -10.56
N ASP A 47 6.97 -16.43 -11.09
CA ASP A 47 7.09 -16.03 -12.52
C ASP A 47 5.75 -15.79 -13.23
N LEU A 48 4.90 -14.96 -12.63
CA LEU A 48 3.53 -14.78 -13.08
C LEU A 48 3.46 -13.82 -14.26
N VAL A 49 2.47 -14.04 -15.13
CA VAL A 49 2.11 -13.13 -16.22
C VAL A 49 0.64 -12.73 -16.07
N ALA A 50 0.38 -11.43 -16.11
CA ALA A 50 -0.96 -10.85 -16.09
C ALA A 50 -1.38 -10.41 -17.50
N ARG A 51 -2.63 -10.70 -17.90
CA ARG A 51 -3.23 -10.15 -19.12
C ARG A 51 -3.80 -8.77 -18.81
N LEU A 52 -3.49 -7.80 -19.67
CA LEU A 52 -4.04 -6.44 -19.60
C LEU A 52 -5.09 -6.23 -20.71
N GLY A 53 -5.53 -4.99 -20.92
CA GLY A 53 -6.44 -4.65 -22.01
C GLY A 53 -5.78 -4.80 -23.39
N GLY A 54 -6.56 -5.21 -24.39
CA GLY A 54 -6.03 -5.48 -25.74
C GLY A 54 -4.98 -6.59 -25.71
N ASP A 55 -3.93 -6.46 -26.51
CA ASP A 55 -2.84 -7.46 -26.64
C ASP A 55 -1.72 -7.29 -25.61
N TRP A 56 -1.93 -6.45 -24.60
CA TRP A 56 -0.92 -6.14 -23.61
C TRP A 56 -0.85 -7.20 -22.51
N TYR A 57 0.38 -7.48 -22.06
CA TYR A 57 0.68 -8.34 -20.94
C TYR A 57 1.69 -7.67 -20.02
N CYS A 58 1.65 -8.02 -18.73
CA CYS A 58 2.61 -7.61 -17.73
C CYS A 58 3.25 -8.85 -17.10
N ARG A 59 4.57 -8.89 -17.02
CA ARG A 59 5.29 -9.90 -16.24
C ARG A 59 5.50 -9.38 -14.82
N ILE A 60 5.18 -10.19 -13.83
CA ILE A 60 5.40 -9.86 -12.43
C ILE A 60 6.86 -10.13 -12.09
N VAL A 61 7.57 -9.09 -11.69
CA VAL A 61 9.01 -9.12 -11.35
C VAL A 61 9.24 -8.40 -10.02
N PRO A 62 10.33 -8.66 -9.29
CA PRO A 62 10.55 -8.07 -7.97
C PRO A 62 10.40 -6.54 -7.93
N GLU A 63 10.78 -5.84 -9.00
CA GLU A 63 10.75 -4.38 -9.11
C GLU A 63 9.33 -3.80 -9.14
N ASN A 64 8.32 -4.61 -9.52
CA ASN A 64 6.92 -4.17 -9.55
C ASN A 64 6.07 -4.78 -8.41
N LEU A 65 6.69 -5.53 -7.50
CA LEU A 65 6.08 -6.03 -6.29
C LEU A 65 6.38 -5.11 -5.11
N PHE A 66 5.34 -4.68 -4.41
CA PHE A 66 5.47 -3.98 -3.13
C PHE A 66 4.52 -4.58 -2.11
N LYS A 67 4.90 -4.47 -0.84
CA LYS A 67 4.11 -5.00 0.27
C LYS A 67 3.48 -3.84 1.03
N ILE A 68 2.18 -3.97 1.29
CA ILE A 68 1.48 -3.13 2.25
C ILE A 68 1.07 -4.04 3.40
N ASP A 69 1.55 -3.74 4.60
CA ASP A 69 1.15 -4.47 5.78
C ASP A 69 -0.33 -4.19 6.10
N LYS A 70 -1.06 -5.23 6.52
CA LYS A 70 -2.42 -5.05 7.04
C LYS A 70 -2.34 -4.21 8.33
N PRO A 71 -3.35 -3.36 8.62
CA PRO A 71 -3.42 -2.64 9.89
C PRO A 71 -3.28 -3.63 11.06
N LYS A 72 -2.39 -3.31 12.01
CA LYS A 72 -2.03 -4.22 13.11
C LYS A 72 -3.04 -4.24 14.26
N ASN A 73 -4.10 -3.44 14.21
CA ASN A 73 -5.15 -3.48 15.24
C ASN A 73 -6.08 -4.69 15.06
N SER A 74 -6.73 -5.08 16.16
CA SER A 74 -7.67 -6.19 16.22
C SER A 74 -8.89 -6.04 15.30
N THR A 75 -9.15 -4.83 14.80
CA THR A 75 -10.25 -4.51 13.88
C THR A 75 -9.82 -4.48 12.41
N GLY A 76 -8.52 -4.46 12.11
CA GLY A 76 -7.99 -4.33 10.75
C GLY A 76 -8.31 -2.99 10.07
N LEU A 77 -8.65 -1.95 10.83
CA LEU A 77 -9.10 -0.64 10.34
C LEU A 77 -8.10 0.45 10.71
N GLY A 78 -7.45 1.06 9.72
CA GLY A 78 -6.73 2.33 9.94
C GLY A 78 -7.69 3.53 10.05
N ILE A 79 -7.15 4.73 10.20
CA ILE A 79 -7.92 5.98 10.18
C ILE A 79 -8.67 6.21 8.84
N GLY A 80 -8.20 5.58 7.75
CA GLY A 80 -8.78 5.72 6.42
C GLY A 80 -8.34 6.99 5.68
N PHE A 81 -8.53 7.00 4.37
CA PHE A 81 -8.11 8.11 3.50
C PHE A 81 -8.86 9.42 3.82
N ASP A 82 -10.13 9.32 4.17
CA ASP A 82 -10.99 10.48 4.41
C ASP A 82 -10.53 11.31 5.62
N ALA A 83 -9.95 10.65 6.63
CA ALA A 83 -9.43 11.26 7.84
C ALA A 83 -8.12 12.04 7.63
N ILE A 84 -7.46 11.88 6.47
CA ILE A 84 -6.22 12.61 6.15
C ILE A 84 -6.55 14.11 5.91
N PRO A 85 -5.80 15.05 6.50
CA PRO A 85 -5.95 16.49 6.23
C PRO A 85 -5.85 16.85 4.74
N THR A 86 -6.64 17.83 4.30
CA THR A 86 -6.73 18.22 2.87
C THR A 86 -5.40 18.69 2.29
N GLU A 87 -4.55 19.35 3.07
CA GLU A 87 -3.21 19.78 2.65
C GLU A 87 -2.31 18.59 2.29
N ILE A 88 -2.39 17.51 3.07
CA ILE A 88 -1.64 16.27 2.83
C ILE A 88 -2.22 15.51 1.64
N LYS A 89 -3.56 15.42 1.56
CA LYS A 89 -4.26 14.76 0.43
C LYS A 89 -3.91 15.40 -0.92
N ASN A 90 -3.80 16.72 -0.96
CA ASN A 90 -3.53 17.48 -2.19
C ASN A 90 -2.04 17.77 -2.40
N SER A 91 -1.15 17.03 -1.74
CA SER A 91 0.28 17.17 -1.94
C SER A 91 0.70 16.87 -3.38
N SER A 92 1.58 17.70 -3.94
CA SER A 92 2.26 17.43 -5.22
C SER A 92 3.43 16.44 -5.12
N ILE A 93 3.80 16.04 -3.90
CA ILE A 93 5.00 15.22 -3.62
C ILE A 93 4.63 13.77 -3.23
N LEU A 94 3.60 13.61 -2.39
CA LEU A 94 3.15 12.31 -1.91
C LEU A 94 2.35 11.58 -3.01
N THR A 95 2.67 10.32 -3.24
CA THR A 95 1.94 9.46 -4.17
C THR A 95 0.68 8.87 -3.54
N GLY A 96 -0.24 8.33 -4.36
CA GLY A 96 -1.40 7.60 -3.84
C GLY A 96 -1.03 6.44 -2.90
N ASN A 97 0.09 5.76 -3.16
CA ASN A 97 0.62 4.72 -2.28
C ASN A 97 1.06 5.31 -0.93
N ASN A 98 1.72 6.47 -0.92
CA ASN A 98 2.11 7.16 0.31
C ASN A 98 0.88 7.54 1.15
N LEU A 99 -0.18 8.06 0.53
CA LEU A 99 -1.45 8.37 1.22
C LEU A 99 -2.12 7.11 1.76
N GLY A 100 -2.07 6.01 1.00
CA GLY A 100 -2.52 4.70 1.44
C GLY A 100 -1.80 4.22 2.69
N LEU A 101 -0.46 4.34 2.74
CA LEU A 101 0.34 3.99 3.92
C LEU A 101 -0.02 4.84 5.14
N LEU A 102 -0.19 6.16 4.95
CA LEU A 102 -0.59 7.07 6.02
C LEU A 102 -1.98 6.72 6.58
N ALA A 103 -2.91 6.28 5.74
CA ALA A 103 -4.27 5.90 6.13
C ALA A 103 -4.34 4.61 6.98
N LEU A 104 -3.28 3.79 7.03
CA LEU A 104 -3.25 2.52 7.75
C LEU A 104 -2.94 2.68 9.24
N VAL A 105 -2.55 3.87 9.70
CA VAL A 105 -2.28 4.09 11.14
C VAL A 105 -3.57 3.96 11.94
N ASN A 106 -3.45 3.48 13.18
CA ASN A 106 -4.62 3.32 14.04
C ASN A 106 -5.11 4.66 14.59
N ASN A 107 -4.16 5.52 14.99
CA ASN A 107 -4.40 6.85 15.54
C ASN A 107 -3.34 7.80 15.01
N LEU A 108 -3.68 9.08 14.94
CA LEU A 108 -2.71 10.14 14.68
C LEU A 108 -1.81 10.35 15.92
N PRO A 109 -0.56 10.83 15.73
CA PRO A 109 0.30 11.22 16.85
C PRO A 109 -0.39 12.24 17.75
N SER A 110 -0.21 12.09 19.05
CA SER A 110 -0.72 13.03 20.05
C SER A 110 0.06 14.34 20.06
N ASP A 111 -0.55 15.41 20.55
CA ASP A 111 0.11 16.72 20.69
C ASP A 111 1.40 16.67 21.53
N LYS A 112 1.48 15.72 22.47
CA LYS A 112 2.68 15.50 23.28
C LYS A 112 3.82 14.94 22.43
N GLU A 113 3.54 13.92 21.62
CA GLU A 113 4.52 13.32 20.72
C GLU A 113 4.99 14.32 19.65
N LEU A 114 4.09 15.16 19.14
CA LEU A 114 4.45 16.24 18.20
C LEU A 114 5.38 17.28 18.84
N LYS A 115 5.13 17.67 20.10
CA LYS A 115 5.99 18.61 20.83
C LYS A 115 7.37 18.03 21.13
N GLU A 116 7.45 16.76 21.50
CA GLU A 116 8.73 16.08 21.72
C GLU A 116 9.51 15.96 20.41
N PHE A 117 8.82 15.61 19.31
CA PHE A 117 9.44 15.46 18.00
C PHE A 117 9.94 16.78 17.40
N SER A 118 9.20 17.89 17.58
CA SER A 118 9.61 19.22 17.11
C SER A 118 10.86 19.79 17.80
N GLN A 119 11.24 19.24 18.96
CA GLN A 119 12.45 19.64 19.69
C GLN A 119 13.72 18.92 19.24
N THR A 120 13.59 17.91 18.36
CA THR A 120 14.74 17.19 17.80
C THR A 120 15.55 18.10 16.87
N ASP A 121 16.86 17.88 16.83
CA ASP A 121 17.77 18.71 16.03
C ASP A 121 17.43 18.67 14.52
N GLU A 122 16.92 17.53 14.03
CA GLU A 122 16.47 17.37 12.64
C GLU A 122 15.24 18.24 12.30
N MET A 123 14.38 18.54 13.27
CA MET A 123 13.17 19.35 13.04
C MET A 123 13.43 20.85 13.23
N ARG A 124 14.46 21.25 13.99
CA ARG A 124 14.81 22.66 14.18
C ARG A 124 15.18 23.36 12.87
N GLU A 125 15.85 22.66 11.96
CA GLU A 125 16.14 23.18 10.62
C GLU A 125 14.86 23.32 9.76
N LEU A 126 13.88 22.44 9.94
CA LEU A 126 12.60 22.45 9.21
C LEU A 126 11.59 23.48 9.74
N LEU A 127 11.82 23.98 10.96
CA LEU A 127 10.99 24.94 11.67
C LEU A 127 11.55 26.37 11.59
N ASP A 128 12.58 26.63 10.79
CA ASP A 128 13.10 27.97 10.61
C ASP A 128 12.02 28.90 10.03
N ASN A 129 11.60 29.88 10.83
CA ASN A 129 10.57 30.85 10.48
C ASN A 129 11.03 31.84 9.40
N SER A 130 12.30 31.80 8.99
CA SER A 130 12.82 32.58 7.86
C SER A 130 12.35 32.03 6.50
N ILE A 131 11.88 30.78 6.45
CA ILE A 131 11.48 30.09 5.23
C ILE A 131 10.00 30.36 4.92
N ASP A 132 9.70 30.62 3.64
CA ASP A 132 8.34 30.78 3.14
C ASP A 132 7.47 29.52 3.41
N ILE A 133 6.17 29.75 3.66
CA ILE A 133 5.20 28.72 4.03
C ILE A 133 5.14 27.61 2.97
N HIS A 134 5.11 27.93 1.68
CA HIS A 134 5.07 26.92 0.63
C HIS A 134 6.34 26.08 0.59
N THR A 135 7.49 26.72 0.76
CA THR A 135 8.78 26.03 0.78
C THR A 135 8.87 25.08 1.97
N ARG A 136 8.39 25.51 3.14
CA ARG A 136 8.32 24.66 4.34
C ARG A 136 7.40 23.45 4.14
N THR A 137 6.21 23.64 3.58
CA THR A 137 5.30 22.53 3.24
C THR A 137 5.98 21.55 2.28
N LEU A 138 6.67 22.04 1.24
CA LEU A 138 7.38 21.19 0.28
C LEU A 138 8.46 20.32 0.95
N ILE A 139 9.25 20.91 1.85
CA ILE A 139 10.32 20.19 2.54
C ILE A 139 9.73 19.13 3.48
N LYS A 140 8.69 19.46 4.26
CA LYS A 140 7.98 18.49 5.12
C LYS A 140 7.49 17.29 4.33
N HIS A 141 6.80 17.54 3.22
CA HIS A 141 6.25 16.46 2.40
C HIS A 141 7.35 15.61 1.73
N THR A 142 8.48 16.22 1.36
CA THR A 142 9.64 15.51 0.81
C THR A 142 10.30 14.60 1.85
N LYS A 143 10.51 15.10 3.07
CA LYS A 143 11.04 14.29 4.19
C LYS A 143 10.07 13.18 4.56
N ALA A 144 8.77 13.48 4.65
CA ALA A 144 7.74 12.47 4.93
C ALA A 144 7.71 11.37 3.86
N LYS A 145 7.87 11.71 2.57
CA LYS A 145 7.98 10.72 1.49
C LYS A 145 9.15 9.77 1.71
N SER A 146 10.34 10.29 2.04
CA SER A 146 11.52 9.47 2.33
C SER A 146 11.32 8.55 3.54
N LEU A 147 10.66 9.03 4.58
CA LEU A 147 10.30 8.21 5.76
C LEU A 147 9.31 7.10 5.39
N LEU A 148 8.33 7.37 4.52
CA LEU A 148 7.38 6.36 4.05
C LEU A 148 8.06 5.30 3.16
N GLU A 149 9.02 5.70 2.33
CA GLU A 149 9.80 4.77 1.49
C GLU A 149 10.71 3.85 2.32
N THR A 150 11.13 4.28 3.50
CA THR A 150 11.88 3.46 4.48
C THR A 150 10.97 2.70 5.45
N GLY A 151 9.64 2.83 5.32
CA GLY A 151 8.66 2.13 6.14
C GLY A 151 8.35 2.77 7.50
N ASN A 152 8.89 3.96 7.78
CA ASN A 152 8.67 4.67 9.03
C ASN A 152 7.46 5.62 8.95
N VAL A 153 6.25 5.02 8.99
CA VAL A 153 4.98 5.74 8.82
C VAL A 153 4.65 6.66 9.99
N GLU A 154 5.04 6.29 11.20
CA GLU A 154 4.74 7.06 12.42
C GLU A 154 5.49 8.40 12.42
N ASP A 155 6.79 8.38 12.10
CA ASP A 155 7.58 9.61 12.03
C ASP A 155 7.20 10.46 10.82
N ALA A 156 6.76 9.85 9.72
CA ALA A 156 6.19 10.60 8.60
C ALA A 156 4.97 11.44 9.02
N TRP A 157 4.09 10.88 9.85
CA TRP A 157 2.96 11.64 10.42
C TRP A 157 3.42 12.79 11.32
N LYS A 158 4.45 12.57 12.16
CA LYS A 158 4.99 13.61 13.03
C LYS A 158 5.57 14.78 12.23
N VAL A 159 6.32 14.50 11.15
CA VAL A 159 6.87 15.53 10.25
C VAL A 159 5.77 16.35 9.57
N LEU A 160 4.69 15.70 9.15
CA LEU A 160 3.58 16.36 8.44
C LEU A 160 2.74 17.25 9.35
N LEU A 161 2.61 16.90 10.63
CA LEU A 161 1.73 17.59 11.58
C LEU A 161 2.42 18.63 12.47
N VAL A 162 3.76 18.63 12.56
CA VAL A 162 4.58 19.62 13.31
C VAL A 162 4.63 20.97 12.60
#